data_AF-A0A6P7G2P0-F1
#
_entry.id   AF-A0A6P7G2P0-F1
#
_cell.length_a   1.000
_cell.length_b   1.000
_cell.length_c   1.000
_cell.angle_alpha   90.00
_cell.angle_beta   90.00
_cell.angle_gamma   90.00
#
_symmetry.space_group_name_H-M   'P 1'
#
loop_
_entity.id
_entity.type
_entity.pdbx_description
1 polymer ?
#
loop_
_entity_poly.entity_id
_entity_poly.type
_entity_poly.pdbx_seq_one_letter_code
_entity_poly.pdbx_strand_id
1 'polypeptide(L)'
;MGKCLLCKKDAAEDKTYFKCDVSKRALHINCASITATEVRCLQLAADTRKLKYFCEDCEQGLLLVPILKSMVEDLKIEVEKLKCANEKSLHEKDNQICDLRKTIDELKCNYNAPGLPFEEMFIEINDRIVKSNNIMLFNVPELNSENIEDRIKQDRAKVEEIMKQMRKDEALEDLVKVVRVGRNTGSKSRPLRAIFSNNGVVKDILRNKKRLQNSTIKINSNQTNMQRGMFSKAFKELKDRQNKGEKDIAIKYRNGVPKIESFKKEGKS
;
A
#
# COMPACT_ATOMS: atom_id res chain seq x y z
N MET A 1 -0.46 -49.80 -61.33
CA MET A 1 0.08 -49.34 -62.63
C MET A 1 0.09 -47.82 -62.62
N GLY A 2 1.13 -47.17 -63.12
CA GLY A 2 1.34 -45.73 -62.90
C GLY A 2 1.52 -44.95 -64.19
N LYS A 3 1.16 -43.67 -64.15
CA LYS A 3 1.42 -42.70 -65.23
C LYS A 3 2.91 -42.36 -65.29
N CYS A 4 3.41 -42.07 -66.49
CA CYS A 4 4.74 -41.53 -66.70
C CYS A 4 4.88 -40.18 -65.97
N LEU A 5 5.99 -39.98 -65.27
CA LEU A 5 6.27 -38.75 -64.53
C LEU A 5 6.25 -37.50 -65.42
N LEU A 6 6.77 -37.61 -66.66
CA LEU A 6 6.99 -36.47 -67.54
C LEU A 6 5.78 -36.18 -68.43
N CYS A 7 5.29 -37.16 -69.19
CA CYS A 7 4.18 -36.94 -70.14
C CYS A 7 2.78 -37.23 -69.58
N LYS A 8 2.68 -37.75 -68.33
CA LYS A 8 1.43 -38.12 -67.64
C LYS A 8 0.55 -39.18 -68.34
N LYS A 9 1.00 -39.78 -69.44
CA LYS A 9 0.34 -40.93 -70.11
C LYS A 9 0.66 -42.25 -69.40
N ASP A 10 -0.07 -43.32 -69.72
CA ASP A 10 0.14 -44.61 -69.06
C ASP A 10 1.49 -45.23 -69.40
N ALA A 11 2.24 -45.60 -68.36
CA ALA A 11 3.60 -46.13 -68.53
C ALA A 11 3.64 -47.53 -69.18
N ALA A 12 2.50 -48.22 -69.23
CA ALA A 12 2.37 -49.59 -69.75
C ALA A 12 2.00 -49.66 -71.25
N GLU A 13 1.58 -48.54 -71.87
CA GLU A 13 1.20 -48.50 -73.29
C GLU A 13 2.43 -48.67 -74.20
N ASP A 14 3.53 -47.99 -73.89
CA ASP A 14 4.85 -48.26 -74.45
C ASP A 14 5.51 -49.35 -73.59
N LYS A 15 5.70 -50.56 -74.14
CA LYS A 15 6.28 -51.75 -73.47
C LYS A 15 7.70 -51.57 -72.88
N THR A 16 8.22 -50.35 -72.82
CA THR A 16 9.56 -50.02 -72.36
C THR A 16 9.53 -48.80 -71.43
N TYR A 17 9.41 -49.08 -70.12
CA TYR A 17 9.46 -48.09 -69.05
C TYR A 17 10.39 -48.56 -67.94
N PHE A 18 10.89 -47.63 -67.14
CA PHE A 18 11.68 -47.90 -65.94
C PHE A 18 11.21 -46.99 -64.80
N LYS A 19 11.75 -47.17 -63.60
CA LYS A 19 11.34 -46.40 -62.40
C LYS A 19 12.51 -45.65 -61.80
N CYS A 20 12.24 -44.46 -61.28
CA CYS A 20 13.19 -43.76 -60.42
C CYS A 20 13.49 -44.60 -59.17
N ASP A 21 14.76 -44.72 -58.80
CA ASP A 21 15.20 -45.50 -57.65
C ASP A 21 14.78 -44.88 -56.30
N VAL A 22 14.52 -43.57 -56.25
CA VAL A 22 14.05 -42.85 -55.06
C VAL A 22 12.54 -42.80 -55.02
N SER A 23 11.89 -42.05 -55.93
CA SER A 23 10.44 -41.83 -55.85
C SER A 23 9.60 -43.00 -56.35
N LYS A 24 10.22 -44.03 -56.95
CA LYS A 24 9.55 -45.20 -57.58
C LYS A 24 8.55 -44.85 -58.68
N ARG A 25 8.53 -43.60 -59.16
CA ARG A 25 7.66 -43.12 -60.25
C ARG A 25 8.16 -43.68 -61.57
N ALA A 26 7.24 -44.04 -62.46
CA ALA A 26 7.54 -44.64 -63.76
C ALA A 26 7.90 -43.56 -64.79
N LEU A 27 8.84 -43.86 -65.68
CA LEU A 27 9.23 -43.01 -66.81
C LEU A 27 9.32 -43.85 -68.07
N HIS A 28 8.80 -43.32 -69.18
CA HIS A 28 9.07 -43.88 -70.50
C HIS A 28 10.52 -43.58 -70.87
N ILE A 29 11.18 -44.51 -71.57
CA ILE A 29 12.55 -44.33 -72.06
C ILE A 29 12.67 -43.07 -72.93
N ASN A 30 11.71 -42.90 -73.85
CA ASN A 30 11.70 -41.76 -74.78
C ASN A 30 11.44 -40.42 -74.09
N CYS A 31 10.79 -40.42 -72.92
CA CYS A 31 10.55 -39.19 -72.17
C CYS A 31 11.77 -38.77 -71.35
N ALA A 32 12.58 -39.73 -70.88
CA ALA A 32 13.69 -39.47 -69.97
C ALA A 32 15.03 -39.14 -70.65
N SER A 33 15.06 -39.07 -71.99
CA SER A 33 16.26 -38.76 -72.78
C SER A 33 17.48 -39.64 -72.46
N ILE A 34 17.23 -40.92 -72.16
CA ILE A 34 18.26 -41.90 -71.80
C ILE A 34 18.70 -42.67 -73.05
N THR A 35 20.00 -42.95 -73.17
CA THR A 35 20.56 -43.71 -74.29
C THR A 35 20.21 -45.20 -74.23
N ALA A 36 20.26 -45.89 -75.38
CA ALA A 36 19.97 -47.33 -75.45
C ALA A 36 20.90 -48.19 -74.55
N THR A 37 22.14 -47.75 -74.32
CA THR A 37 23.09 -48.45 -73.44
C THR A 37 22.68 -48.31 -71.98
N GLU A 38 22.31 -47.11 -71.55
CA GLU A 38 21.85 -46.85 -70.18
C GLU A 38 20.54 -47.58 -69.88
N VAL A 39 19.62 -47.65 -70.85
CA VAL A 39 18.39 -48.45 -70.74
C VAL A 39 18.67 -49.91 -70.39
N ARG A 40 19.62 -50.55 -71.08
CA ARG A 40 19.98 -51.96 -70.82
C ARG A 40 20.49 -52.13 -69.39
N CYS A 41 21.27 -51.18 -68.88
CA CYS A 41 21.73 -51.19 -67.50
C CYS A 41 20.60 -50.99 -66.48
N LEU A 42 19.58 -50.19 -66.82
CA LEU A 42 18.42 -49.92 -65.94
C LEU A 42 17.37 -51.03 -65.94
N GLN A 43 17.33 -51.86 -66.99
CA GLN A 43 16.47 -53.05 -67.08
C GLN A 43 16.95 -54.23 -66.20
N LEU A 44 18.21 -54.20 -65.73
CA LEU A 44 18.69 -55.14 -64.71
C LEU A 44 17.90 -54.97 -63.40
N ALA A 45 17.77 -56.04 -62.62
CA ALA A 45 17.00 -56.03 -61.38
C ALA A 45 17.50 -54.91 -60.45
N ALA A 46 16.57 -54.03 -60.02
CA ALA A 46 16.88 -52.74 -59.38
C ALA A 46 17.66 -52.87 -58.05
N ASP A 47 17.52 -54.03 -57.40
CA ASP A 47 18.21 -54.48 -56.18
C ASP A 47 19.64 -54.96 -56.42
N THR A 48 19.96 -55.45 -57.63
CA THR A 48 21.29 -55.97 -57.98
C THR A 48 22.18 -54.94 -58.68
N ARG A 49 21.59 -53.91 -59.33
CA ARG A 49 22.36 -52.87 -60.02
C ARG A 49 22.93 -51.80 -59.07
N LYS A 50 24.22 -51.53 -59.21
CA LYS A 50 24.93 -50.42 -58.55
C LYS A 50 24.56 -49.06 -59.14
N LEU A 51 24.42 -48.98 -60.46
CA LEU A 51 23.98 -47.77 -61.14
C LEU A 51 22.53 -47.47 -60.73
N LYS A 52 22.27 -46.27 -60.19
CA LYS A 52 20.93 -45.79 -59.81
C LYS A 52 20.50 -44.70 -60.78
N TYR A 53 19.21 -44.64 -61.06
CA TYR A 53 18.58 -43.57 -61.82
C TYR A 53 17.70 -42.73 -60.90
N PHE A 54 17.93 -41.43 -60.94
CA PHE A 54 17.09 -40.44 -60.27
C PHE A 54 16.38 -39.62 -61.34
N CYS A 55 15.07 -39.41 -61.18
CA CYS A 55 14.42 -38.37 -61.97
C CYS A 55 14.93 -37.00 -61.52
N GLU A 56 14.81 -35.99 -62.39
CA GLU A 56 15.27 -34.62 -62.13
C GLU A 56 14.86 -34.09 -60.74
N ASP A 57 13.59 -34.23 -60.36
CA ASP A 57 13.11 -33.83 -59.01
C ASP A 57 13.90 -34.49 -57.87
N CYS A 58 14.26 -35.76 -58.02
CA CYS A 58 14.97 -36.52 -56.98
C CYS A 58 16.46 -36.18 -56.96
N GLU A 59 17.06 -35.91 -58.13
CA GLU A 59 18.44 -35.46 -58.23
C GLU A 59 18.61 -34.06 -57.61
N GLN A 60 17.75 -33.12 -57.99
CA GLN A 60 17.69 -31.78 -57.39
C GLN A 60 17.42 -31.87 -55.88
N GLY A 61 16.48 -32.73 -55.46
CA GLY A 61 16.21 -32.98 -54.05
C GLY A 61 17.46 -33.42 -53.29
N LEU A 62 18.22 -34.39 -53.81
CA LEU A 62 19.45 -34.89 -53.19
C LEU A 62 20.53 -33.81 -53.06
N LEU A 63 20.65 -32.92 -54.05
CA LEU A 63 21.58 -31.79 -53.99
C LEU A 63 21.19 -30.75 -52.94
N LEU A 64 19.91 -30.59 -52.64
CA LEU A 64 19.40 -29.64 -51.65
C LEU A 64 19.47 -30.17 -50.20
N VAL A 65 19.55 -31.49 -49.99
CA VAL A 65 19.56 -32.09 -48.63
C VAL A 65 20.71 -31.55 -47.75
N PRO A 66 21.98 -31.46 -48.21
CA PRO A 66 23.07 -30.93 -47.38
C PRO A 66 22.85 -29.46 -46.99
N ILE A 67 22.29 -28.65 -47.90
CA ILE A 67 21.99 -27.24 -47.66
C ILE A 67 20.89 -27.13 -46.60
N LEU A 68 19.79 -27.87 -46.77
CA LEU A 68 18.70 -27.89 -45.81
C LEU A 68 19.18 -28.37 -44.43
N LYS A 69 20.06 -29.38 -44.39
CA LYS A 69 20.65 -29.86 -43.14
C LYS A 69 21.44 -28.76 -42.43
N SER A 70 22.27 -28.01 -43.15
CA SER A 70 23.01 -26.87 -42.60
C SER A 70 22.07 -25.82 -42.03
N MET A 71 21.04 -25.42 -42.80
CA MET A 71 20.06 -24.42 -42.33
C MET A 71 19.32 -24.88 -41.07
N VAL A 72 18.99 -26.18 -40.96
CA VAL A 72 18.34 -26.74 -39.77
C VAL A 72 19.30 -26.72 -38.57
N GLU A 73 20.59 -26.96 -38.76
CA GLU A 73 21.60 -26.86 -37.71
C GLU A 73 21.77 -25.41 -37.23
N ASP A 74 21.82 -24.45 -38.15
CA ASP A 74 21.89 -23.02 -37.83
C ASP A 74 20.65 -22.55 -37.05
N LEU A 75 19.45 -22.94 -37.51
CA LEU A 75 18.20 -22.63 -36.81
C LEU A 75 18.17 -23.24 -35.40
N LYS A 76 18.69 -24.45 -35.21
CA LYS A 76 18.79 -25.05 -33.87
C LYS A 76 19.69 -24.22 -32.95
N ILE A 77 20.82 -23.73 -33.47
CA ILE A 77 21.74 -22.88 -32.70
C ILE A 77 21.05 -21.57 -32.31
N GLU A 78 20.31 -20.94 -33.22
CA GLU A 78 19.56 -19.71 -32.93
C GLU A 78 18.47 -19.93 -31.88
N VAL A 79 17.72 -21.03 -31.97
CA VAL A 79 16.70 -21.40 -30.99
C VAL A 79 17.31 -21.57 -29.60
N GLU A 80 18.46 -22.23 -29.48
CA GLU A 80 19.14 -22.38 -28.18
C GLU A 80 19.65 -21.05 -27.63
N LYS A 81 20.17 -20.16 -28.49
CA LYS A 81 20.54 -18.79 -28.08
C LYS A 81 19.34 -18.00 -27.57
N LEU A 82 18.21 -18.08 -28.27
CA LEU A 82 16.96 -17.42 -27.88
C LEU A 82 16.42 -17.95 -26.56
N LYS A 83 16.44 -19.28 -26.34
CA LYS A 83 16.06 -19.89 -25.06
C LYS A 83 16.92 -19.35 -23.91
N CYS A 84 18.23 -19.35 -24.08
CA CYS A 84 19.16 -18.84 -23.06
C CYS A 84 18.93 -17.36 -22.74
N ALA A 85 18.68 -16.52 -23.75
CA ALA A 85 18.37 -15.11 -23.54
C ALA A 85 17.02 -14.92 -22.80
N ASN A 86 16.02 -15.73 -23.13
CA ASN A 86 14.71 -15.66 -22.50
C ASN A 86 14.75 -16.10 -21.03
N GLU A 87 15.51 -17.15 -20.71
CA GLU A 87 15.74 -17.60 -19.33
C GLU A 87 16.42 -16.52 -18.48
N LYS A 88 17.42 -15.83 -19.02
CA LYS A 88 18.07 -14.70 -18.34
C LYS A 88 17.10 -13.56 -18.08
N SER A 89 16.27 -13.20 -19.06
CA SER A 89 15.26 -12.14 -18.91
C SER A 89 14.19 -12.52 -17.88
N LEU A 90 13.78 -13.79 -17.83
CA LEU A 90 12.84 -14.29 -16.83
C LEU A 90 13.43 -14.18 -15.43
N HIS A 91 14.69 -14.61 -15.25
CA HIS A 91 15.38 -14.52 -13.97
C HIS A 91 15.53 -13.06 -13.48
N GLU A 92 15.85 -12.13 -14.38
CA GLU A 92 15.95 -10.71 -14.05
C GLU A 92 14.60 -10.13 -13.59
N LYS A 93 13.50 -10.50 -14.27
CA LYS A 93 12.14 -10.13 -13.85
C LYS A 93 11.77 -10.74 -12.50
N ASP A 94 12.12 -11.99 -12.24
CA ASP A 94 11.86 -12.64 -10.95
C ASP A 94 12.60 -11.93 -9.80
N ASN A 95 13.85 -11.50 -10.04
CA ASN A 95 14.61 -10.71 -9.09
C ASN A 95 13.94 -9.35 -8.81
N GLN A 96 13.52 -8.63 -9.86
CA GLN A 96 12.78 -7.37 -9.72
C GLN A 96 11.46 -7.54 -8.94
N ILE A 97 10.71 -8.62 -9.21
CA ILE A 97 9.49 -8.94 -8.48
C ILE A 97 9.79 -9.24 -7.00
N CYS A 98 10.88 -9.94 -6.71
CA CYS A 98 11.32 -10.22 -5.35
C CYS A 98 11.59 -8.92 -4.57
N ASP A 99 12.33 -7.99 -5.18
CA ASP A 99 12.68 -6.73 -4.54
C ASP A 99 11.46 -5.82 -4.35
N LEU A 100 10.58 -5.72 -5.35
CA LEU A 100 9.31 -4.99 -5.22
C LEU A 100 8.44 -5.55 -4.09
N ARG A 101 8.39 -6.87 -3.92
CA ARG A 101 7.65 -7.50 -2.82
C ARG A 101 8.22 -7.11 -1.45
N LYS A 102 9.55 -7.12 -1.29
CA LYS A 102 10.20 -6.68 -0.05
C LYS A 102 9.86 -5.23 0.29
N THR A 103 9.94 -4.32 -0.70
CA THR A 103 9.58 -2.91 -0.48
C THR A 103 8.12 -2.75 -0.09
N ILE A 104 7.20 -3.51 -0.70
CA ILE A 104 5.79 -3.49 -0.32
C ILE A 104 5.61 -3.96 1.14
N ASP A 105 6.31 -5.01 1.55
CA ASP A 105 6.21 -5.52 2.92
C ASP A 105 6.78 -4.53 3.94
N GLU A 106 7.91 -3.87 3.64
CA GLU A 106 8.47 -2.78 4.45
C GLU A 106 7.48 -1.60 4.59
N LEU A 107 6.86 -1.17 3.49
CA LEU A 107 5.86 -0.11 3.49
C LEU A 107 4.60 -0.50 4.26
N LYS A 108 4.13 -1.75 4.13
CA LYS A 108 3.01 -2.28 4.91
C LYS A 108 3.30 -2.30 6.40
N CYS A 109 4.52 -2.67 6.80
CA CYS A 109 4.94 -2.63 8.20
C CYS A 109 4.97 -1.19 8.75
N ASN A 110 5.35 -0.20 7.94
CA ASN A 110 5.27 1.21 8.32
C ASN A 110 3.83 1.74 8.40
N TYR A 111 2.93 1.29 7.52
CA TYR A 111 1.52 1.71 7.53
C TYR A 111 0.71 1.03 8.65
N ASN A 112 1.08 -0.20 9.01
CA ASN A 112 0.47 -0.97 10.11
C ASN A 112 1.20 -0.76 11.46
N ALA A 113 2.18 0.15 11.54
CA ALA A 113 2.66 0.61 12.83
C ALA A 113 1.45 1.15 13.62
N PRO A 114 1.36 0.92 14.95
CA PRO A 114 0.20 1.27 15.77
C PRO A 114 0.11 2.79 16.03
N GLY A 115 0.17 3.59 14.97
CA GLY A 115 -0.11 5.01 14.93
C GLY A 115 -1.56 5.27 14.52
N LEU A 116 -2.10 6.40 14.96
CA LEU A 116 -3.39 6.87 14.49
C LEU A 116 -3.30 7.14 12.97
N PRO A 117 -4.33 6.81 12.18
CA PRO A 117 -4.43 7.23 10.79
C PRO A 117 -4.14 8.73 10.64
N PHE A 118 -3.47 9.13 9.56
CA PHE A 118 -3.05 10.52 9.34
C PHE A 118 -4.20 11.52 9.48
N GLU A 119 -5.38 11.16 8.99
CA GLU A 119 -6.59 11.98 9.08
C GLU A 119 -7.04 12.19 10.54
N GLU A 120 -7.04 11.14 11.36
CA GLU A 120 -7.35 11.24 12.79
C GLU A 120 -6.34 12.12 13.53
N MET A 121 -5.05 12.03 13.16
CA MET A 121 -4.02 12.90 13.71
C MET A 121 -4.26 14.36 13.35
N PHE A 122 -4.62 14.65 12.10
CA PHE A 122 -4.90 16.02 11.66
C PHE A 122 -6.13 16.61 12.37
N ILE A 123 -7.21 15.82 12.46
CA ILE A 123 -8.43 16.19 13.20
C ILE A 123 -8.09 16.52 14.65
N GLU A 124 -7.31 15.67 15.33
CA GLU A 124 -6.92 15.89 16.73
C GLU A 124 -6.05 17.15 16.90
N ILE A 125 -5.12 17.43 15.97
CA ILE A 125 -4.29 18.64 16.02
C ILE A 125 -5.18 19.89 15.92
N ASN A 126 -6.10 19.91 14.96
CA ASN A 126 -7.03 21.02 14.79
C ASN A 126 -7.93 21.20 16.03
N ASP A 127 -8.48 20.11 16.56
CA ASP A 127 -9.29 20.11 17.76
C ASP A 127 -8.53 20.66 18.98
N ARG A 128 -7.25 20.31 19.13
CA ARG A 128 -6.38 20.87 20.17
C ARG A 128 -6.22 22.37 20.03
N ILE A 129 -5.96 22.86 18.82
CA ILE A 129 -5.79 24.30 18.55
C ILE A 129 -7.06 25.04 18.98
N VAL A 130 -8.23 24.60 18.48
CA VAL A 130 -9.52 25.22 18.82
C VAL A 130 -9.82 25.15 20.32
N LYS A 131 -9.55 24.02 20.97
CA LYS A 131 -9.80 23.84 22.41
C LYS A 131 -8.82 24.59 23.30
N SER A 132 -7.63 24.92 22.80
CA SER A 132 -6.58 25.58 23.57
C SER A 132 -6.92 27.02 23.97
N ASN A 133 -7.87 27.63 23.26
CA ASN A 133 -8.46 28.94 23.55
C ASN A 133 -9.64 28.87 24.54
N ASN A 134 -9.94 27.70 25.10
CA ASN A 134 -11.11 27.49 25.94
C ASN A 134 -10.75 27.00 27.34
N ILE A 135 -11.50 27.45 28.33
CA ILE A 135 -11.53 26.85 29.67
C ILE A 135 -12.88 26.22 29.95
N MET A 136 -12.87 25.22 30.83
CA MET A 136 -14.06 24.58 31.37
C MET A 136 -14.22 24.96 32.84
N LEU A 137 -15.36 25.56 33.18
CA LEU A 137 -15.75 25.87 34.55
C LEU A 137 -16.81 24.86 35.00
N PHE A 138 -16.58 24.24 36.15
CA PHE A 138 -17.46 23.24 36.76
C PHE A 138 -18.05 23.78 38.05
N ASN A 139 -19.21 23.25 38.42
CA ASN A 139 -19.96 23.64 39.63
C ASN A 139 -20.41 25.11 39.65
N VAL A 140 -20.55 25.74 38.47
CA VAL A 140 -21.20 27.05 38.38
C VAL A 140 -22.71 26.83 38.43
N PRO A 141 -23.45 27.40 39.41
CA PRO A 141 -24.91 27.24 39.51
C PRO A 141 -25.60 27.60 38.19
N GLU A 142 -26.59 26.80 37.79
CA GLU A 142 -27.46 27.14 36.65
C GLU A 142 -28.63 27.96 37.17
N LEU A 143 -28.92 29.07 36.49
CA LEU A 143 -30.09 29.87 36.76
C LEU A 143 -31.19 29.47 35.78
N ASN A 144 -32.38 29.22 36.32
CA ASN A 144 -33.57 28.89 35.55
C ASN A 144 -34.29 30.20 35.18
N SER A 145 -33.90 30.81 34.06
CA SER A 145 -34.74 31.81 33.37
C SER A 145 -35.44 31.15 32.18
N GLU A 146 -36.68 31.54 31.94
CA GLU A 146 -37.46 31.10 30.75
C GLU A 146 -36.86 31.68 29.46
N ASN A 147 -36.22 32.84 29.53
CA ASN A 147 -35.58 33.49 28.39
C ASN A 147 -34.15 32.99 28.19
N ILE A 148 -33.84 32.57 26.96
CA ILE A 148 -32.50 32.10 26.57
C ILE A 148 -31.45 33.19 26.70
N GLU A 149 -31.75 34.42 26.28
CA GLU A 149 -30.80 35.55 26.30
C GLU A 149 -30.41 35.92 27.73
N ASP A 150 -31.37 35.94 28.65
CA ASP A 150 -31.11 36.21 30.06
C ASP A 150 -30.18 35.16 30.67
N ARG A 151 -30.39 33.88 30.34
CA ARG A 151 -29.48 32.80 30.79
C ARG A 151 -28.06 33.01 30.28
N ILE A 152 -27.90 33.39 29.01
CA ILE A 152 -26.59 33.66 28.42
C ILE A 152 -25.92 34.86 29.12
N LYS A 153 -26.67 35.94 29.35
CA LYS A 153 -26.17 37.15 30.01
C LYS A 153 -25.74 36.86 31.45
N GLN A 154 -26.53 36.09 32.18
CA GLN A 154 -26.23 35.67 33.55
C GLN A 154 -25.01 34.76 33.63
N ASP A 155 -24.90 33.77 32.73
CA ASP A 155 -23.73 32.90 32.66
C ASP A 155 -22.46 33.69 32.34
N ARG A 156 -22.55 34.67 31.42
CA ARG A 156 -21.44 35.58 31.12
C ARG A 156 -21.05 36.42 32.33
N ALA A 157 -22.01 37.04 33.01
CA ALA A 157 -21.76 37.82 34.22
C ALA A 157 -21.11 36.98 35.34
N LYS A 158 -21.48 35.70 35.46
CA LYS A 158 -20.86 34.81 36.44
C LYS A 158 -19.42 34.48 36.10
N VAL A 159 -19.10 34.27 34.82
CA VAL A 159 -17.71 34.12 34.37
C VAL A 159 -16.91 35.38 34.65
N GLU A 160 -17.47 36.56 34.41
CA GLU A 160 -16.82 37.84 34.73
C GLU A 160 -16.47 37.95 36.22
N GLU A 161 -17.44 37.69 37.11
CA GLU A 161 -17.23 37.69 38.56
C GLU A 161 -16.08 36.74 38.99
N ILE A 162 -16.03 35.54 38.41
CA ILE A 162 -14.98 34.55 38.67
C ILE A 162 -13.61 35.09 38.23
N MET A 163 -13.52 35.77 37.08
CA MET A 163 -12.28 36.37 36.61
C MET A 163 -11.82 37.51 37.53
N LYS A 164 -12.74 38.36 38.01
CA LYS A 164 -12.42 39.41 38.99
C LYS A 164 -11.89 38.82 40.29
N GLN A 165 -12.51 37.75 40.77
CA GLN A 165 -12.05 37.02 41.97
C GLN A 165 -10.61 36.49 41.81
N MET A 166 -10.23 36.10 40.60
CA MET A 166 -8.87 35.66 40.28
C MET A 166 -7.88 36.83 40.06
N ARG A 167 -8.36 38.08 40.06
CA ARG A 167 -7.63 39.28 39.60
C ARG A 167 -7.11 39.09 38.18
N LYS A 168 -8.06 38.78 37.29
CA LYS A 168 -7.88 38.52 35.86
C LYS A 168 -8.89 39.34 35.04
N ASP A 169 -9.22 40.53 35.50
CA ASP A 169 -10.18 41.43 34.84
C ASP A 169 -9.75 41.75 33.40
N GLU A 170 -8.44 41.87 33.17
CA GLU A 170 -7.85 42.07 31.85
C GLU A 170 -8.17 40.93 30.86
N ALA A 171 -8.42 39.70 31.36
CA ALA A 171 -8.76 38.56 30.51
C ALA A 171 -10.15 38.69 29.87
N LEU A 172 -10.99 39.60 30.38
CA LEU A 172 -12.36 39.81 29.88
C LEU A 172 -12.38 40.48 28.51
N GLU A 173 -11.32 41.21 28.13
CA GLU A 173 -11.17 41.78 26.79
C GLU A 173 -11.07 40.70 25.71
N ASP A 174 -10.45 39.57 26.05
CA ASP A 174 -10.33 38.41 25.17
C ASP A 174 -11.54 37.45 25.25
N LEU A 175 -12.54 37.70 26.10
CA LEU A 175 -13.67 36.78 26.30
C LEU A 175 -14.70 36.91 25.16
N VAL A 176 -14.66 35.94 24.24
CA VAL A 176 -15.51 35.91 23.04
C VAL A 176 -16.91 35.38 23.35
N LYS A 177 -16.99 34.24 24.04
CA LYS A 177 -18.28 33.55 24.24
C LYS A 177 -18.29 32.66 25.47
N VAL A 178 -19.47 32.55 26.10
CA VAL A 178 -19.74 31.63 27.22
C VAL A 178 -20.90 30.72 26.85
N VAL A 179 -20.72 29.40 26.99
CA VAL A 179 -21.73 28.40 26.60
C VAL A 179 -21.76 27.22 27.58
N ARG A 180 -22.94 26.80 28.04
CA ARG A 180 -23.12 25.54 28.79
C ARG A 180 -22.92 24.32 27.90
N VAL A 181 -22.25 23.30 28.40
CA VAL A 181 -21.96 22.06 27.66
C VAL A 181 -22.70 20.87 28.28
N GLY A 182 -23.43 20.13 27.44
CA GLY A 182 -24.16 18.92 27.85
C GLY A 182 -25.67 19.11 27.98
N ARG A 183 -26.36 18.00 28.23
CA ARG A 183 -27.82 17.97 28.46
C ARG A 183 -28.14 18.36 29.90
N ASN A 184 -29.23 19.11 30.10
CA ASN A 184 -29.69 19.44 31.44
C ASN A 184 -30.37 18.21 32.04
N THR A 185 -29.89 17.74 33.18
CA THR A 185 -30.44 16.58 33.88
C THR A 185 -31.05 16.94 35.23
N GLY A 186 -31.10 18.23 35.60
CA GLY A 186 -31.65 18.74 36.88
C GLY A 186 -30.84 18.40 38.14
N SER A 187 -30.06 17.31 38.12
CA SER A 187 -29.26 16.82 39.24
C SER A 187 -27.93 17.55 39.42
N LYS A 188 -27.30 18.01 38.33
CA LYS A 188 -25.97 18.63 38.35
C LYS A 188 -25.91 19.80 37.39
N SER A 189 -25.31 20.90 37.84
CA SER A 189 -25.01 22.04 36.97
C SER A 189 -24.07 21.62 35.85
N ARG A 190 -24.47 21.91 34.62
CA ARG A 190 -23.67 21.69 33.42
C ARG A 190 -22.42 22.56 33.43
N PRO A 191 -21.28 22.04 32.95
CA PRO A 191 -20.06 22.83 32.80
C PRO A 191 -20.27 24.04 31.88
N LEU A 192 -19.64 25.15 32.22
CA LEU A 192 -19.50 26.30 31.34
C LEU A 192 -18.21 26.20 30.54
N ARG A 193 -18.31 26.44 29.23
CA ARG A 193 -17.17 26.66 28.35
C ARG A 193 -17.06 28.16 28.09
N ALA A 194 -15.97 28.76 28.57
CA ALA A 194 -15.60 30.12 28.20
C ALA A 194 -14.54 30.06 27.09
N ILE A 195 -14.79 30.80 26.01
CA ILE A 195 -14.01 30.84 24.77
C ILE A 195 -13.32 32.19 24.69
N PHE A 196 -12.01 32.17 24.53
CA PHE A 196 -11.17 33.35 24.42
C PHE A 196 -10.57 33.49 23.02
N SER A 197 -10.16 34.70 22.63
CA SER A 197 -9.38 34.93 21.40
C SER A 197 -7.94 34.45 21.53
N ASN A 198 -7.40 34.42 22.75
CA ASN A 198 -5.98 34.23 23.01
C ASN A 198 -5.68 33.07 23.99
N ASN A 199 -4.92 32.08 23.52
CA ASN A 199 -4.43 30.96 24.34
C ASN A 199 -3.54 31.41 25.51
N GLY A 200 -2.77 32.49 25.34
CA GLY A 200 -1.89 33.04 26.38
C GLY A 200 -2.67 33.40 27.64
N VAL A 201 -3.82 34.07 27.46
CA VAL A 201 -4.75 34.40 28.55
C VAL A 201 -5.30 33.13 29.21
N VAL A 202 -5.69 32.13 28.43
CA VAL A 202 -6.15 30.84 28.95
C VAL A 202 -5.08 30.17 29.82
N LYS A 203 -3.82 30.14 29.38
CA LYS A 203 -2.71 29.59 30.17
C LYS A 203 -2.51 30.35 31.47
N ASP A 204 -2.62 31.67 31.44
CA ASP A 204 -2.47 32.50 32.62
C ASP A 204 -3.62 32.30 33.63
N ILE A 205 -4.87 32.23 33.17
CA ILE A 205 -6.03 31.83 34.00
C ILE A 205 -5.76 30.46 34.64
N LEU A 206 -5.34 29.46 33.86
CA LEU A 206 -5.10 28.11 34.36
C LEU A 206 -3.94 28.03 35.38
N ARG A 207 -2.93 28.90 35.27
CA ARG A 207 -1.85 29.04 36.28
C ARG A 207 -2.37 29.64 37.57
N ASN A 208 -3.25 30.63 37.49
CA ASN A 208 -3.76 31.38 38.63
C ASN A 208 -5.02 30.77 39.27
N LYS A 209 -5.59 29.70 38.70
CA LYS A 209 -6.83 29.07 39.20
C LYS A 209 -6.81 28.65 40.66
N LYS A 210 -5.63 28.48 41.28
CA LYS A 210 -5.49 28.22 42.73
C LYS A 210 -6.04 29.36 43.59
N ARG A 211 -6.16 30.58 43.05
CA ARG A 211 -6.81 31.71 43.74
C ARG A 211 -8.30 31.46 44.03
N LEU A 212 -8.91 30.49 43.35
CA LEU A 212 -10.29 30.05 43.59
C LEU A 212 -10.42 28.92 44.63
N GLN A 213 -9.36 28.58 45.38
CA GLN A 213 -9.36 27.46 46.32
C GLN A 213 -10.48 27.50 47.37
N ASN A 214 -10.98 28.70 47.71
CA ASN A 214 -12.08 28.88 48.67
C ASN A 214 -13.48 28.80 48.02
N SER A 215 -13.55 28.56 46.71
CA SER A 215 -14.81 28.41 45.96
C SER A 215 -15.09 26.94 45.64
N THR A 216 -16.37 26.59 45.48
CA THR A 216 -16.78 25.27 44.98
C THR A 216 -16.52 25.09 43.48
N ILE A 217 -16.17 26.18 42.79
CA ILE A 217 -15.97 26.26 41.35
C ILE A 217 -14.61 25.68 40.99
N LYS A 218 -14.57 24.85 39.95
CA LYS A 218 -13.32 24.27 39.42
C LYS A 218 -13.08 24.72 38.00
N ILE A 219 -11.85 25.14 37.71
CA ILE A 219 -11.43 25.51 36.35
C ILE A 219 -10.43 24.49 35.83
N ASN A 220 -10.70 23.93 34.65
CA ASN A 220 -9.78 23.06 33.93
C ASN A 220 -9.60 23.54 32.48
N SER A 221 -8.54 23.07 31.85
CA SER A 221 -8.37 23.22 30.41
C SER A 221 -9.45 22.45 29.66
N ASN A 222 -9.89 22.98 28.51
CA ASN A 222 -10.70 22.21 27.59
C ASN A 222 -9.79 21.24 26.83
N GLN A 223 -10.04 19.95 26.97
CA GLN A 223 -9.21 18.88 26.40
C GLN A 223 -9.98 18.08 25.35
N THR A 224 -9.26 17.49 24.40
CA THR A 224 -9.80 16.51 23.45
C THR A 224 -10.16 15.21 24.17
N ASN A 225 -10.90 14.32 23.49
CA ASN A 225 -11.17 12.98 24.01
C ASN A 225 -9.87 12.21 24.24
N MET A 226 -8.93 12.31 23.30
CA MET A 226 -7.65 11.64 23.40
C MET A 226 -6.81 12.16 24.58
N GLN A 227 -6.73 13.48 24.77
CA GLN A 227 -6.04 14.08 25.91
C GLN A 227 -6.66 13.65 27.25
N ARG A 228 -8.00 13.63 27.34
CA ARG A 228 -8.70 13.13 28.54
C ARG A 228 -8.39 11.66 28.79
N GLY A 229 -8.40 10.83 27.74
CA GLY A 229 -8.05 9.42 27.84
C GLY A 229 -6.63 9.18 28.33
N MET A 230 -5.65 9.92 27.80
CA MET A 230 -4.25 9.86 28.25
C MET A 230 -4.12 10.23 29.74
N PHE A 231 -4.78 11.31 30.17
CA PHE A 231 -4.77 11.71 31.57
C PHE A 231 -5.45 10.68 32.48
N SER A 232 -6.62 10.16 32.09
CA SER A 232 -7.33 9.12 32.85
C SER A 232 -6.50 7.85 33.01
N LYS A 233 -5.77 7.43 31.97
CA LYS A 233 -4.82 6.30 32.05
C LYS A 233 -3.71 6.57 33.06
N ALA A 234 -3.02 7.71 32.94
CA ALA A 234 -1.95 8.10 33.86
C ALA A 234 -2.46 8.25 35.31
N PHE A 235 -3.69 8.74 35.49
CA PHE A 235 -4.32 8.88 36.80
C PHE A 235 -4.69 7.54 37.43
N LYS A 236 -5.20 6.60 36.63
CA LYS A 236 -5.47 5.23 37.09
C LYS A 236 -4.17 4.55 37.50
N GLU A 237 -3.15 4.62 36.66
CA GLU A 237 -1.83 4.06 36.96
C GLU A 237 -1.21 4.69 38.22
N LEU A 238 -1.34 6.01 38.40
CA LEU A 238 -0.87 6.71 39.60
C LEU A 238 -1.54 6.14 40.86
N LYS A 239 -2.87 5.99 40.83
CA LYS A 239 -3.61 5.41 41.96
C LYS A 239 -3.19 3.97 42.22
N ASP A 240 -3.04 3.16 41.19
CA ASP A 240 -2.64 1.76 41.32
C ASP A 240 -1.25 1.64 41.95
N ARG A 241 -0.30 2.52 41.58
CA ARG A 241 1.05 2.58 42.17
C ARG A 241 1.01 3.07 43.62
N GLN A 242 0.21 4.08 43.92
CA GLN A 242 0.01 4.57 45.29
C GLN A 242 -0.60 3.50 46.19
N ASN A 243 -1.57 2.73 45.69
CA ASN A 243 -2.18 1.61 46.42
C ASN A 243 -1.19 0.46 46.66
N LYS A 244 -0.19 0.29 45.78
CA LYS A 244 0.94 -0.65 45.96
C LYS A 244 2.03 -0.14 46.91
N GLY A 245 1.84 1.05 47.49
CA GLY A 245 2.75 1.62 48.49
C GLY A 245 3.82 2.54 47.94
N GLU A 246 3.86 2.82 46.63
CA GLU A 246 4.76 3.86 46.11
C GLU A 246 4.33 5.25 46.60
N LYS A 247 5.28 5.95 47.21
CA LYS A 247 5.13 7.33 47.69
C LYS A 247 5.94 8.28 46.81
N ASP A 248 5.71 9.59 46.98
CA ASP A 248 6.46 10.65 46.31
C ASP A 248 6.41 10.61 44.78
N ILE A 249 5.30 10.13 44.21
CA ILE A 249 5.01 10.13 42.77
C ILE A 249 3.85 11.07 42.44
N ALA A 250 3.89 11.73 41.28
CA ALA A 250 2.70 12.33 40.68
C ALA A 250 2.80 12.44 39.16
N ILE A 251 1.69 12.86 38.55
CA ILE A 251 1.62 13.14 37.13
C ILE A 251 2.30 14.48 36.84
N LYS A 252 3.33 14.44 36.00
CA LYS A 252 3.93 15.60 35.35
C LYS A 252 3.73 15.51 33.84
N TYR A 253 3.60 16.66 33.19
CA TYR A 253 3.50 16.72 31.73
C TYR A 253 4.90 16.90 31.13
N ARG A 254 5.32 16.00 30.25
CA ARG A 254 6.55 16.11 29.44
C ARG A 254 6.15 16.19 27.98
N ASN A 255 6.51 17.28 27.31
CA ASN A 255 6.15 17.53 25.91
C ASN A 255 4.65 17.34 25.63
N GLY A 256 3.80 17.79 26.57
CA GLY A 256 2.34 17.66 26.48
C GLY A 256 1.78 16.28 26.84
N VAL A 257 2.60 15.30 27.20
CA VAL A 257 2.17 13.94 27.58
C VAL A 257 2.19 13.77 29.10
N PRO A 258 1.08 13.33 29.75
CA PRO A 258 1.08 13.04 31.18
C PRO A 258 1.89 11.78 31.48
N LYS A 259 2.88 11.89 32.37
CA LYS A 259 3.73 10.80 32.84
C LYS A 259 3.83 10.81 34.35
N ILE A 260 3.96 9.64 34.96
CA ILE A 260 4.19 9.52 36.41
C ILE A 260 5.67 9.66 36.68
N GLU A 261 6.04 10.62 37.51
CA GLU A 261 7.42 10.89 37.92
C GLU A 261 7.52 10.95 39.44
N SER A 262 8.67 10.53 39.98
CA SER A 262 9.00 10.72 41.39
C SER A 262 9.52 12.13 41.64
N PHE A 263 9.23 12.66 42.83
CA PHE A 263 9.84 13.88 43.34
C PHE A 263 10.92 13.47 44.33
N LYS A 264 12.18 13.36 43.88
CA LYS A 264 13.29 13.29 44.82
C LYS A 264 13.29 14.58 45.64
N LYS A 265 13.22 14.48 46.97
CA LYS A 265 13.62 15.59 47.84
C LYS A 265 15.11 15.79 47.60
N GLU A 266 15.49 16.81 46.82
CA GLU A 266 16.86 17.31 46.87
C GLU A 266 17.08 17.82 48.29
N GLY A 267 17.76 17.01 49.11
CA GLY A 267 18.33 17.48 50.35
C GLY A 267 19.30 18.58 49.99
N LYS A 268 18.95 19.82 50.33
CA LYS A 268 19.95 20.87 50.45
C LYS A 268 20.86 20.46 51.61
N SER A 269 22.03 19.93 51.29
CA SER A 269 23.18 19.88 52.19
C SER A 269 23.71 21.30 52.41
#